data_AF-U2E9B9-F1
#
_entry.id   AF-U2E9B9-F1
#
_cell.length_a   1.000
_cell.length_b   1.000
_cell.length_c   1.000
_cell.angle_alpha   90.00
_cell.angle_beta   90.00
_cell.angle_gamma   90.00
#
_symmetry.space_group_name_H-M   'P 1'
#
loop_
_entity.id
_entity.type
_entity.pdbx_description
1 polymer ?
#
loop_
_entity_poly.entity_id
_entity_poly.type
_entity_poly.pdbx_seq_one_letter_code
_entity_poly.pdbx_strand_id
1 'polypeptide(L)'
;MLKKELLKLIEKIEDEGSIDEVLSGSDFAKSLLNSGLTLDAFKEKLKADKDFKAFLDSEKDKHSSKSLETWKQNNLEKLLDEEVKKRFPEQDPKDTELAKLKAEIDKMQKESLRKDLTNKAIKIATDKKLPVDLVDFLIGQDEETTTKNLEKLESVFGTHVESLVQERLKGNSYTPPTNTNTNTTTYEDLVKNADNMTSAQVAEMFSKIGK
;
A
#
# COMPACT_ATOMS: atom_id res chain seq x y z
N MET A 1 7.20 83.45 13.71
CA MET A 1 6.02 84.29 13.98
C MET A 1 6.31 85.15 15.20
N LEU A 2 6.08 86.45 15.12
CA LEU A 2 6.23 87.36 16.27
C LEU A 2 4.94 87.41 17.09
N LYS A 3 5.03 87.72 18.40
CA LYS A 3 3.87 87.85 19.28
C LYS A 3 2.76 88.73 18.69
N LYS A 4 3.12 89.86 18.07
CA LYS A 4 2.18 90.78 17.41
C LYS A 4 1.44 90.17 16.22
N GLU A 5 2.06 89.22 15.51
CA GLU A 5 1.47 88.55 14.35
C GLU A 5 0.52 87.45 14.80
N LEU A 6 0.90 86.71 15.84
CA LEU A 6 0.03 85.71 16.47
C LEU A 6 -1.23 86.36 17.05
N LEU A 7 -1.09 87.48 17.76
CA LEU A 7 -2.24 88.21 18.31
C LEU A 7 -3.19 88.69 17.21
N LYS A 8 -2.68 89.19 16.09
CA LYS A 8 -3.50 89.59 14.93
C LYS A 8 -4.19 88.42 14.23
N LEU A 9 -3.61 87.22 14.29
CA LEU A 9 -4.23 86.01 13.75
C LEU A 9 -5.38 85.57 14.64
N ILE A 10 -5.18 85.60 15.96
CA ILE A 10 -6.18 85.21 16.97
C ILE A 10 -7.32 86.22 17.07
N GLU A 11 -7.05 87.53 16.97
CA GLU A 11 -8.06 88.59 17.02
C GLU A 11 -9.06 88.55 15.85
N LYS A 12 -8.71 87.87 14.74
CA LYS A 12 -9.61 87.66 13.59
C LYS A 12 -10.52 86.44 13.74
N ILE A 13 -10.35 85.66 14.81
CA ILE A 13 -11.12 84.46 15.09
C ILE A 13 -12.23 84.85 16.07
N GLU A 14 -13.45 84.38 15.82
CA GLU A 14 -14.55 84.50 16.77
C GLU A 14 -14.22 83.73 18.07
N ASP A 15 -14.84 84.08 19.20
CA ASP A 15 -14.50 83.48 20.51
C ASP A 15 -14.61 81.94 20.53
N GLU A 16 -15.45 81.35 19.67
CA GLU A 16 -15.65 79.90 19.49
C GLU A 16 -15.07 79.34 18.16
N GLY A 17 -14.28 80.15 17.44
CA GLY A 17 -13.71 79.76 16.15
C GLY A 17 -12.54 78.77 16.27
N SER A 18 -12.37 77.89 15.28
CA SER A 18 -11.31 76.88 15.27
C SER A 18 -9.93 77.50 15.04
N ILE A 19 -9.09 77.42 16.07
CA ILE A 19 -7.68 77.86 16.02
C ILE A 19 -6.85 76.95 15.09
N ASP A 20 -7.20 75.66 14.99
CA ASP A 20 -6.46 74.67 14.20
C ASP A 20 -6.48 74.99 12.70
N GLU A 21 -7.62 75.46 12.18
CA GLU A 21 -7.78 75.82 10.77
C GLU A 21 -6.96 77.07 10.41
N VAL A 22 -6.93 78.06 11.30
CA VAL A 22 -6.17 79.30 11.09
C VAL A 22 -4.66 79.06 11.25
N LEU A 23 -4.25 78.24 12.21
CA LEU A 23 -2.84 77.89 12.40
C LEU A 23 -2.33 77.00 11.26
N SER A 24 -3.12 76.04 10.77
CA SER A 24 -2.71 75.16 9.67
C SER A 24 -2.51 75.92 8.34
N GLY A 25 -3.30 76.98 8.10
CA GLY A 25 -3.11 77.87 6.95
C GLY A 25 -1.93 78.84 7.07
N SER A 26 -1.37 79.00 8.27
CA SER A 26 -0.33 79.99 8.55
C SER A 26 1.02 79.63 7.93
N ASP A 27 1.82 80.66 7.63
CA ASP A 27 3.19 80.49 7.16
C ASP A 27 4.09 79.78 8.19
N PHE A 28 3.72 79.83 9.47
CA PHE A 28 4.39 79.06 10.52
C PHE A 28 4.16 77.56 10.37
N ALA A 29 2.91 77.11 10.18
CA ALA A 29 2.61 75.69 9.96
C ALA A 29 3.23 75.19 8.65
N LYS A 30 3.13 75.98 7.57
CA LYS A 30 3.81 75.67 6.30
C LYS A 30 5.33 75.57 6.47
N SER A 31 5.93 76.49 7.22
CA SER A 31 7.37 76.43 7.52
C SER A 31 7.74 75.22 8.36
N LEU A 32 6.91 74.81 9.32
CA LEU A 32 7.17 73.63 10.16
C LEU A 32 7.07 72.34 9.33
N LEU A 33 6.08 72.24 8.45
CA LEU A 33 5.96 71.14 7.48
C LEU A 33 7.17 71.08 6.54
N ASN A 34 7.59 72.24 6.01
CA ASN A 34 8.71 72.33 5.06
C ASN A 34 10.10 72.18 5.71
N SER A 35 10.22 72.35 7.03
CA SER A 35 11.50 72.24 7.74
C SER A 35 11.64 70.97 8.58
N GLY A 36 10.54 70.38 9.04
CA GLY A 36 10.57 69.21 9.92
C GLY A 36 10.21 67.89 9.24
N LEU A 37 9.39 67.92 8.18
CA LEU A 37 8.90 66.71 7.51
C LEU A 37 9.51 66.48 6.12
N THR A 38 10.57 67.22 5.78
CA THR A 38 11.29 66.99 4.53
C THR A 38 12.32 65.88 4.68
N LEU A 39 12.66 65.24 3.56
CA LEU A 39 13.65 64.18 3.53
C LEU A 39 15.03 64.65 4.04
N ASP A 40 15.40 65.89 3.75
CA ASP A 40 16.70 66.43 4.17
C ASP A 40 16.73 66.75 5.67
N ALA A 41 15.64 67.25 6.24
CA ALA A 41 15.48 67.38 7.68
C ALA A 41 15.54 66.02 8.40
N PHE A 42 14.90 64.99 7.82
CA PHE A 42 14.97 63.63 8.33
C PHE A 42 16.40 63.06 8.27
N LYS A 43 17.11 63.28 7.15
CA LYS A 43 18.52 62.87 7.00
C LYS A 43 19.43 63.60 7.99
N GLU A 44 19.21 64.88 8.25
CA GLU A 44 19.96 65.62 9.26
C GLU A 44 19.65 65.11 10.67
N LYS A 45 18.37 64.88 10.99
CA LYS A 45 17.94 64.32 12.26
C LYS A 45 18.55 62.94 12.51
N LEU A 46 18.62 62.09 11.48
CA LEU A 46 19.28 60.79 11.52
C LEU A 46 20.79 60.87 11.79
N LYS A 47 21.45 61.97 11.40
CA LYS A 47 22.88 62.18 11.64
C LYS A 47 23.16 62.83 13.00
N ALA A 48 22.31 63.77 13.41
CA ALA A 48 22.53 64.60 14.58
C ALA A 48 21.94 64.02 15.88
N ASP A 49 20.86 63.24 15.79
CA ASP A 49 20.16 62.69 16.95
C ASP A 49 20.44 61.19 17.10
N LYS A 50 21.17 60.85 18.17
CA LYS A 50 21.58 59.49 18.49
C LYS A 50 20.40 58.59 18.84
N ASP A 51 19.42 59.10 19.58
CA ASP A 51 18.27 58.32 20.04
C ASP A 51 17.33 58.02 18.87
N PHE A 52 17.12 59.02 18.01
CA PHE A 52 16.37 58.85 16.77
C PHE A 52 16.99 57.80 15.85
N LYS A 53 18.32 57.84 15.68
CA LYS A 53 19.06 56.83 14.92
C LYS A 53 18.94 55.44 15.54
N ALA A 54 19.14 55.32 16.85
CA ALA A 54 19.06 54.05 17.57
C ALA A 54 17.68 53.39 17.44
N PHE A 55 16.61 54.18 17.52
CA PHE A 55 15.25 53.70 17.29
C PHE A 55 15.06 53.16 15.85
N LEU A 56 15.51 53.91 14.84
CA LEU A 56 15.38 53.48 13.45
C LEU A 56 16.20 52.23 13.14
N ASP A 57 17.43 52.15 13.66
CA ASP A 57 18.29 50.97 13.53
C ASP A 57 17.64 49.75 14.19
N SER A 58 17.07 49.90 15.39
CA SER A 58 16.35 48.82 16.09
C SER A 58 15.14 48.30 15.29
N GLU A 59 14.33 49.19 14.70
CA GLU A 59 13.17 48.75 13.91
C GLU A 59 13.62 48.07 12.61
N LYS A 60 14.67 48.59 11.98
CA LYS A 60 15.29 47.97 10.79
C LYS A 60 15.84 46.58 11.10
N ASP A 61 16.53 46.42 12.22
CA ASP A 61 17.10 45.13 12.65
C ASP A 61 16.01 44.11 12.97
N LYS A 62 14.91 44.53 13.61
CA LYS A 62 13.76 43.68 13.88
C LYS A 62 13.13 43.15 12.59
N HIS A 63 12.89 44.03 11.62
CA HIS A 63 12.35 43.63 10.32
C HIS A 63 13.33 42.75 9.54
N SER A 64 14.62 43.12 9.51
CA SER A 64 15.66 42.34 8.82
C SER A 64 15.81 40.95 9.43
N SER A 65 15.80 40.84 10.75
CA SER A 65 15.86 39.56 11.47
C SER A 65 14.65 38.70 11.16
N LYS A 66 13.43 39.27 11.17
CA LYS A 66 12.21 38.54 10.81
C LYS A 66 12.23 38.07 9.35
N SER A 67 12.62 38.94 8.42
CA SER A 67 12.74 38.59 7.01
C SER A 67 13.79 37.51 6.77
N LEU A 68 14.94 37.58 7.44
CA LEU A 68 15.96 36.54 7.39
C LEU A 68 15.46 35.23 7.97
N GLU A 69 14.75 35.26 9.10
CA GLU A 69 14.20 34.06 9.72
C GLU A 69 13.15 33.39 8.84
N THR A 70 12.22 34.17 8.26
CA THR A 70 11.25 33.67 7.29
C THR A 70 11.93 33.13 6.03
N TRP A 71 12.98 33.81 5.54
CA TRP A 71 13.75 33.30 4.41
C TRP A 71 14.44 31.98 4.75
N LYS A 72 15.08 31.88 5.93
CA LYS A 72 15.74 30.67 6.40
C LYS A 72 14.76 29.51 6.50
N GLN A 73 13.62 29.70 7.14
CA GLN A 73 12.58 28.68 7.29
C GLN A 73 12.06 28.18 5.93
N ASN A 74 11.91 29.08 4.95
CA ASN A 74 11.35 28.71 3.65
C ASN A 74 12.37 28.13 2.65
N ASN A 75 13.67 28.43 2.83
CA ASN A 75 14.69 28.14 1.81
C ASN A 75 15.83 27.24 2.30
N LEU A 76 16.17 27.21 3.60
CA LEU A 76 17.30 26.41 4.08
C LEU A 76 17.10 24.92 3.86
N GLU A 77 15.91 24.39 4.13
CA GLU A 77 15.64 22.96 3.91
C GLU A 77 15.81 22.59 2.44
N LYS A 78 15.29 23.40 1.52
CA LYS A 78 15.43 23.18 0.08
C LYS A 78 16.89 23.24 -0.37
N LEU A 79 17.63 24.25 0.06
CA LEU A 79 19.05 24.40 -0.29
C LEU A 79 19.91 23.29 0.33
N LEU A 80 19.56 22.85 1.54
CA LEU A 80 20.22 21.72 2.19
C LEU A 80 19.96 20.43 1.41
N ASP A 81 18.70 20.14 1.07
CA ASP A 81 18.34 18.96 0.29
C ASP A 81 18.99 18.97 -1.10
N GLU A 82 19.04 20.12 -1.77
CA GLU A 82 19.73 20.28 -3.05
C GLU A 82 21.24 20.05 -2.94
N GLU A 83 21.90 20.62 -1.92
CA GLU A 83 23.33 20.43 -1.71
C GLU A 83 23.66 19.01 -1.25
N VAL A 84 22.81 18.39 -0.42
CA VAL A 84 22.92 16.97 -0.02
C VAL A 84 22.79 16.09 -1.25
N LYS A 85 21.78 16.30 -2.11
CA LYS A 85 21.64 15.55 -3.37
C LYS A 85 22.82 15.78 -4.32
N LYS A 86 23.37 16.98 -4.36
CA LYS A 86 24.52 17.31 -5.23
C LYS A 86 25.82 16.67 -4.73
N ARG A 87 26.05 16.63 -3.42
CA ARG A 87 27.25 16.02 -2.83
C ARG A 87 27.16 14.52 -2.64
N PHE A 88 25.95 14.00 -2.45
CA PHE A 88 25.66 12.58 -2.23
C PHE A 88 24.61 12.06 -3.22
N PRO A 89 24.85 12.13 -4.55
CA PRO A 89 23.87 11.74 -5.56
C PRO A 89 23.53 10.24 -5.60
N GLU A 90 24.37 9.36 -5.01
CA GLU A 90 24.16 7.90 -5.05
C GLU A 90 23.82 7.25 -3.71
N GLN A 91 23.91 7.98 -2.59
CA GLN A 91 23.68 7.39 -1.26
C GLN A 91 23.06 8.45 -0.35
N ASP A 92 21.74 8.56 -0.39
CA ASP A 92 21.04 8.90 0.84
C ASP A 92 20.99 7.60 1.67
N PRO A 93 21.77 7.45 2.76
CA PRO A 93 21.69 6.29 3.62
C PRO A 93 20.25 6.07 4.14
N LYS A 94 19.44 7.13 4.21
CA LYS A 94 18.01 7.01 4.53
C LYS A 94 17.20 6.37 3.41
N ASP A 95 17.49 6.64 2.15
CA ASP A 95 16.79 5.98 1.04
C ASP A 95 17.17 4.50 0.94
N THR A 96 18.42 4.16 1.23
CA THR A 96 18.84 2.75 1.29
C THR A 96 18.16 2.03 2.46
N GLU A 97 18.05 2.67 3.61
CA GLU A 97 17.39 2.11 4.78
C GLU A 97 15.86 2.02 4.57
N LEU A 98 15.23 3.04 3.97
CA LEU A 98 13.82 3.04 3.56
C LEU A 98 13.54 1.96 2.51
N ALA A 99 14.41 1.79 1.52
CA ALA A 99 14.27 0.73 0.52
C ALA A 99 14.38 -0.66 1.16
N LYS A 100 15.32 -0.86 2.09
CA LYS A 100 15.44 -2.11 2.86
C LYS A 100 14.21 -2.35 3.73
N LEU A 101 13.75 -1.34 4.48
CA LEU A 101 12.53 -1.41 5.29
C LEU A 101 11.31 -1.75 4.44
N LYS A 102 11.16 -1.13 3.28
CA LYS A 102 10.06 -1.40 2.36
C LYS A 102 10.12 -2.84 1.83
N ALA A 103 11.31 -3.31 1.44
CA ALA A 103 11.51 -4.69 1.01
C ALA A 103 11.20 -5.70 2.14
N GLU A 104 11.58 -5.39 3.38
CA GLU A 104 11.28 -6.22 4.55
C GLU A 104 9.77 -6.25 4.83
N ILE A 105 9.09 -5.10 4.77
CA ILE A 105 7.63 -5.02 4.93
C ILE A 105 6.93 -5.82 3.83
N ASP A 106 7.30 -5.65 2.57
CA ASP A 106 6.71 -6.38 1.45
C ASP A 106 6.92 -7.90 1.59
N LYS A 107 8.09 -8.31 2.10
CA LYS A 107 8.38 -9.73 2.41
C LYS A 107 7.50 -10.23 3.55
N MET A 108 7.40 -9.49 4.65
CA MET A 108 6.55 -9.84 5.80
C MET A 108 5.08 -9.94 5.41
N GLN A 109 4.59 -9.03 4.57
CA GLN A 109 3.22 -9.06 4.07
C GLN A 109 2.96 -10.29 3.20
N LYS A 110 3.89 -10.62 2.29
CA LYS A 110 3.80 -11.85 1.48
C LYS A 110 3.83 -13.11 2.34
N GLU A 111 4.70 -13.16 3.36
CA GLU A 111 4.76 -14.28 4.29
C GLU A 111 3.48 -14.41 5.13
N SER A 112 2.92 -13.30 5.60
CA SER A 112 1.63 -13.30 6.33
C SER A 112 0.50 -13.81 5.46
N LEU A 113 0.36 -13.26 4.25
CA LEU A 113 -0.64 -13.70 3.28
C LEU A 113 -0.49 -15.19 2.98
N ARG A 114 0.75 -15.66 2.79
CA ARG A 114 1.02 -17.08 2.55
C ARG A 114 0.60 -17.93 3.75
N LYS A 115 0.88 -17.51 4.98
CA LYS A 115 0.43 -18.23 6.20
C LYS A 115 -1.09 -18.29 6.30
N ASP A 116 -1.79 -17.20 6.00
CA ASP A 116 -3.25 -17.15 6.02
C ASP A 116 -3.86 -18.09 4.97
N LEU A 117 -3.32 -18.08 3.74
CA LEU A 117 -3.70 -19.01 2.68
C LEU A 117 -3.40 -20.46 3.07
N THR A 118 -2.25 -20.72 3.69
CA THR A 118 -1.86 -22.05 4.17
C THR A 118 -2.85 -22.57 5.20
N ASN A 119 -3.20 -21.76 6.20
CA ASN A 119 -4.17 -22.14 7.22
C ASN A 119 -5.56 -22.46 6.64
N LYS A 120 -6.02 -21.67 5.65
CA LYS A 120 -7.27 -21.95 4.93
C LYS A 120 -7.17 -23.25 4.14
N ALA A 121 -6.08 -23.44 3.42
CA ALA A 121 -5.84 -24.62 2.60
C ALA A 121 -5.72 -25.90 3.46
N ILE A 122 -5.10 -25.83 4.64
CA ILE A 122 -5.04 -26.94 5.60
C ILE A 122 -6.45 -27.34 6.05
N LYS A 123 -7.32 -26.37 6.35
CA LYS A 123 -8.73 -26.65 6.70
C LYS A 123 -9.45 -27.36 5.57
N ILE A 124 -9.37 -26.82 4.36
CA ILE A 124 -10.01 -27.43 3.16
C ILE A 124 -9.47 -28.83 2.90
N ALA A 125 -8.15 -29.02 2.99
CA ALA A 125 -7.51 -30.33 2.81
C ALA A 125 -7.97 -31.33 3.88
N THR A 126 -8.06 -30.90 5.14
CA THR A 126 -8.56 -31.74 6.23
C THR A 126 -10.01 -32.15 6.02
N ASP A 127 -10.88 -31.20 5.63
CA ASP A 127 -12.29 -31.45 5.37
C ASP A 127 -12.49 -32.42 4.20
N LYS A 128 -11.67 -32.28 3.15
CA LYS A 128 -11.67 -33.14 1.95
C LYS A 128 -10.84 -34.42 2.10
N LYS A 129 -10.27 -34.69 3.29
CA LYS A 129 -9.39 -35.83 3.59
C LYS A 129 -8.20 -35.95 2.63
N LEU A 130 -7.67 -34.81 2.19
CA LEU A 130 -6.47 -34.71 1.37
C LEU A 130 -5.21 -34.71 2.24
N PRO A 131 -4.06 -35.15 1.70
CA PRO A 131 -2.78 -35.10 2.41
C PRO A 131 -2.39 -33.66 2.79
N VAL A 132 -2.39 -33.36 4.10
CA VAL A 132 -2.07 -32.03 4.63
C VAL A 132 -0.60 -31.64 4.39
N ASP A 133 0.30 -32.63 4.37
CA ASP A 133 1.74 -32.42 4.12
C ASP A 133 2.03 -31.83 2.73
N LEU A 134 1.09 -31.93 1.79
CA LEU A 134 1.22 -31.40 0.43
C LEU A 134 0.65 -29.99 0.27
N VAL A 135 -0.05 -29.47 1.29
CA VAL A 135 -0.76 -28.19 1.21
C VAL A 135 0.19 -27.02 0.94
N ASP A 136 1.37 -27.02 1.55
CA ASP A 136 2.39 -25.96 1.39
C ASP A 136 2.85 -25.76 -0.07
N PHE A 137 2.77 -26.83 -0.88
CA PHE A 137 3.13 -26.80 -2.30
C PHE A 137 1.98 -26.36 -3.21
N LEU A 138 0.75 -26.30 -2.68
CA LEU A 138 -0.47 -25.97 -3.43
C LEU A 138 -0.90 -24.51 -3.21
N ILE A 139 -0.23 -23.79 -2.30
CA ILE A 139 -0.49 -22.37 -2.04
C ILE A 139 -0.05 -21.53 -3.24
N GLY A 140 -1.02 -20.87 -3.87
CA GLY A 140 -0.82 -19.99 -5.01
C GLY A 140 -0.57 -18.54 -4.62
N GLN A 141 -0.70 -17.63 -5.60
CA GLN A 141 -0.59 -16.18 -5.36
C GLN A 141 -1.81 -15.63 -4.59
N ASP A 142 -2.94 -16.32 -4.69
CA ASP A 142 -4.22 -15.90 -4.12
C ASP A 142 -5.05 -17.12 -3.67
N GLU A 143 -6.20 -16.84 -3.07
CA GLU A 143 -7.14 -17.86 -2.58
C GLU A 143 -7.76 -18.67 -3.73
N GLU A 144 -8.00 -18.04 -4.89
CA GLU A 144 -8.60 -18.70 -6.05
C GLU A 144 -7.65 -19.75 -6.65
N THR A 145 -6.38 -19.39 -6.88
CA THR A 145 -5.36 -20.32 -7.37
C THR A 145 -5.08 -21.43 -6.37
N THR A 146 -5.05 -21.12 -5.07
CA THR A 146 -4.90 -22.13 -4.01
C THR A 146 -6.07 -23.13 -4.03
N THR A 147 -7.31 -22.65 -4.18
CA THR A 147 -8.49 -23.50 -4.23
C THR A 147 -8.50 -24.40 -5.48
N LYS A 148 -8.18 -23.85 -6.66
CA LYS A 148 -8.06 -24.63 -7.90
C LYS A 148 -6.99 -25.71 -7.80
N ASN A 149 -5.86 -25.41 -7.16
CA ASN A 149 -4.78 -26.39 -6.95
C ASN A 149 -5.25 -27.53 -6.03
N LEU A 150 -5.99 -27.22 -4.97
CA LEU A 150 -6.57 -28.21 -4.06
C LEU A 150 -7.64 -29.08 -4.74
N GLU A 151 -8.51 -28.49 -5.56
CA GLU A 151 -9.52 -29.24 -6.34
C GLU A 151 -8.86 -30.20 -7.33
N LYS A 152 -7.76 -29.78 -7.96
CA LYS A 152 -7.00 -30.66 -8.86
C LYS A 152 -6.34 -31.81 -8.09
N LEU A 153 -5.78 -31.54 -6.91
CA LEU A 153 -5.26 -32.60 -6.05
C LEU A 153 -6.37 -33.57 -5.65
N GLU A 154 -7.53 -33.06 -5.24
CA GLU A 154 -8.69 -33.87 -4.86
C GLU A 154 -9.12 -34.83 -5.97
N SER A 155 -9.27 -34.32 -7.19
CA SER A 155 -9.65 -35.15 -8.34
C SER A 155 -8.63 -36.25 -8.61
N VAL A 156 -7.34 -35.91 -8.69
CA VAL A 156 -6.28 -36.88 -8.99
C VAL A 156 -6.12 -37.91 -7.87
N PHE A 157 -6.15 -37.46 -6.62
CA PHE A 157 -6.02 -38.32 -5.45
C PHE A 157 -7.22 -39.25 -5.33
N GLY A 158 -8.44 -38.75 -5.52
CA GLY A 158 -9.66 -39.56 -5.54
C GLY A 158 -9.62 -40.67 -6.60
N THR A 159 -9.29 -40.33 -7.85
CA THR A 159 -9.17 -41.33 -8.93
C THR A 159 -8.08 -42.38 -8.64
N HIS A 160 -6.95 -41.98 -8.05
CA HIS A 160 -5.88 -42.92 -7.70
C HIS A 160 -6.31 -43.87 -6.57
N VAL A 161 -6.94 -43.33 -5.51
CA VAL A 161 -7.46 -44.14 -4.40
C VAL A 161 -8.54 -45.10 -4.88
N GLU A 162 -9.47 -44.65 -5.72
CA GLU A 162 -10.47 -45.53 -6.34
C GLU A 162 -9.82 -46.66 -7.14
N SER A 163 -8.82 -46.36 -7.99
CA SER A 163 -8.11 -47.38 -8.75
C SER A 163 -7.41 -48.40 -7.86
N LEU A 164 -6.77 -47.95 -6.77
CA LEU A 164 -6.11 -48.83 -5.81
C LEU A 164 -7.12 -49.73 -5.08
N VAL A 165 -8.29 -49.18 -4.69
CA VAL A 165 -9.35 -49.95 -4.06
C VAL A 165 -9.90 -51.00 -5.04
N GLN A 166 -10.11 -50.64 -6.31
CA GLN A 166 -10.54 -51.59 -7.34
C GLN A 166 -9.52 -52.70 -7.58
N GLU A 167 -8.22 -52.39 -7.60
CA GLU A 167 -7.15 -53.39 -7.71
C GLU A 167 -7.13 -54.33 -6.50
N ARG A 168 -7.25 -53.80 -5.28
CA ARG A 168 -7.37 -54.60 -4.05
C ARG A 168 -8.60 -55.50 -4.05
N LEU A 169 -9.75 -55.01 -4.48
CA LEU A 169 -10.98 -55.81 -4.56
C LEU A 169 -10.85 -56.94 -5.59
N LYS A 170 -10.17 -56.70 -6.71
CA LYS A 170 -9.85 -57.74 -7.71
C LYS A 170 -8.85 -58.77 -7.15
N GLY A 171 -7.81 -58.32 -6.46
CA GLY A 171 -6.76 -59.17 -5.88
C GLY A 171 -7.23 -60.00 -4.66
N ASN A 172 -8.22 -59.53 -3.92
CA ASN A 172 -8.83 -60.23 -2.78
C ASN A 172 -10.05 -61.09 -3.16
N SER A 173 -10.36 -61.24 -4.44
CA SER A 173 -11.38 -62.19 -4.87
C SER A 173 -10.84 -63.62 -4.70
N TYR A 174 -11.12 -64.22 -3.54
CA TYR A 174 -10.95 -65.65 -3.33
C TYR A 174 -11.85 -66.36 -4.37
N THR A 175 -11.25 -66.89 -5.43
CA THR A 175 -11.90 -67.92 -6.24
C THR A 175 -11.79 -69.22 -5.44
N PRO A 176 -12.89 -69.80 -4.94
CA PRO A 176 -12.83 -71.11 -4.32
C PRO A 176 -12.19 -72.10 -5.29
N PRO A 177 -11.26 -72.95 -4.82
CA PRO A 177 -10.71 -73.98 -5.69
C PRO A 177 -11.90 -74.80 -6.20
N THR A 178 -12.16 -74.71 -7.49
CA THR A 178 -12.99 -75.68 -8.19
C THR A 178 -12.35 -77.02 -7.91
N ASN A 179 -13.03 -77.84 -7.11
CA ASN A 179 -12.61 -79.20 -6.85
C ASN A 179 -12.65 -79.94 -8.19
N THR A 180 -11.51 -79.98 -8.87
CA THR A 180 -11.29 -80.74 -10.10
C THR A 180 -11.25 -82.22 -9.73
N ASN A 181 -12.41 -82.80 -9.43
CA ASN A 181 -12.59 -84.24 -9.40
C ASN A 181 -14.06 -84.68 -9.42
N THR A 182 -14.90 -84.03 -10.22
CA THR A 182 -16.11 -84.67 -10.77
C THR A 182 -16.31 -84.21 -12.20
N ASN A 183 -16.13 -85.12 -13.16
CA ASN A 183 -16.50 -84.95 -14.56
C ASN A 183 -18.02 -84.79 -14.67
N THR A 184 -18.56 -83.61 -14.43
CA THR A 184 -19.95 -83.28 -14.72
C THR A 184 -19.97 -82.30 -15.88
N THR A 185 -19.98 -82.84 -17.11
CA THR A 185 -20.28 -82.08 -18.32
C THR A 185 -21.72 -81.56 -18.21
N THR A 186 -21.89 -80.25 -18.13
CA THR A 186 -23.22 -79.62 -18.05
C THR A 186 -23.86 -79.57 -19.44
N TYR A 187 -25.19 -79.53 -19.49
CA TYR A 187 -25.95 -79.41 -20.74
C TYR A 187 -25.54 -78.17 -21.57
N GLU A 188 -25.15 -77.08 -20.90
CA GLU A 188 -24.72 -75.84 -21.55
C GLU A 188 -23.41 -75.99 -22.33
N ASP A 189 -22.48 -76.83 -21.85
CA ASP A 189 -21.19 -77.07 -22.51
C ASP A 189 -21.31 -78.01 -23.72
N LEU A 190 -22.33 -78.87 -23.76
CA LEU A 190 -22.63 -79.70 -24.93
C LEU A 190 -23.32 -78.90 -26.05
N VAL A 191 -24.24 -77.99 -25.70
CA VAL A 191 -24.95 -77.17 -26.68
C VAL A 191 -23.99 -76.25 -27.44
N LYS A 192 -23.01 -75.66 -26.75
CA LYS A 192 -21.98 -74.82 -27.40
C LYS A 192 -21.09 -75.58 -28.40
N ASN A 193 -20.96 -76.88 -28.23
CA ASN A 193 -20.12 -77.73 -29.08
C ASN A 193 -20.93 -78.50 -30.14
N ALA A 194 -22.27 -78.44 -30.11
CA ALA A 194 -23.15 -79.20 -30.99
C ALA A 194 -23.12 -78.72 -32.45
N ASP A 195 -22.87 -77.43 -32.68
CA ASP A 195 -22.87 -76.83 -34.04
C ASP A 195 -21.76 -77.39 -34.94
N ASN A 196 -20.71 -78.00 -34.35
CA ASN A 196 -19.57 -78.56 -35.07
C ASN A 196 -19.54 -80.10 -35.04
N MET A 197 -20.65 -80.76 -34.65
CA MET A 197 -20.71 -82.21 -34.48
C MET A 197 -21.87 -82.82 -35.26
N THR A 198 -21.71 -84.05 -35.73
CA THR A 198 -22.80 -84.77 -36.40
C THR A 198 -23.89 -85.16 -35.40
N SER A 199 -25.14 -85.27 -35.86
CA SER A 199 -26.29 -85.64 -35.02
C SER A 199 -26.11 -86.95 -34.23
N ALA A 200 -25.32 -87.90 -34.76
CA ALA A 200 -24.95 -89.12 -34.04
C ALA A 200 -23.98 -88.86 -32.87
N GLN A 201 -22.99 -87.98 -33.06
CA GLN A 201 -22.01 -87.63 -32.01
C GLN A 201 -22.65 -86.78 -30.92
N VAL A 202 -23.58 -85.90 -31.28
CA VAL A 202 -24.37 -85.11 -30.34
C VAL A 202 -25.23 -86.02 -29.46
N ALA A 203 -25.93 -87.00 -30.05
CA ALA A 203 -26.74 -87.95 -29.30
C ALA A 203 -25.91 -88.82 -28.33
N GLU A 204 -24.70 -89.24 -28.72
CA GLU A 204 -23.80 -90.00 -27.85
C GLU A 204 -23.30 -89.17 -26.65
N MET A 205 -23.04 -87.88 -26.84
CA MET A 205 -22.62 -86.96 -25.78
C MET A 205 -23.74 -86.72 -24.76
N PHE A 206 -24.97 -86.49 -25.21
CA PHE A 206 -26.12 -86.31 -24.31
C PHE A 206 -26.52 -87.61 -23.59
N SER A 207 -26.33 -88.78 -24.20
CA SER A 207 -26.58 -90.08 -23.54
C SER A 207 -25.65 -90.38 -22.37
N LYS A 208 -24.50 -89.71 -22.27
CA LYS A 208 -23.53 -89.88 -21.18
C LYS A 208 -23.83 -88.99 -19.98
N ILE A 209 -24.77 -88.06 -20.10
CA ILE A 209 -25.26 -87.26 -18.97
C ILE A 209 -26.34 -88.06 -18.24
N GLY A 210 -26.01 -88.57 -17.05
CA GLY A 210 -26.96 -89.24 -16.14
C GLY A 210 -26.75 -90.75 -15.93
N LYS A 211 -25.58 -91.29 -16.25
CA LYS A 211 -25.12 -92.59 -15.73
C LYS A 211 -23.92 -92.41 -14.82
#